data_AF-A0A7W8PH49-F1
#
_entry.id   AF-A0A7W8PH49-F1
#
_cell.length_a   1.000
_cell.length_b   1.000
_cell.length_c   1.000
_cell.angle_alpha   90.00
_cell.angle_beta   90.00
_cell.angle_gamma   90.00
#
_symmetry.space_group_name_H-M   'P 1'
#
loop_
_entity.id
_entity.type
_entity.pdbx_description
1 polymer ?
#
loop_
_entity_poly.entity_id
_entity_poly.type
_entity_poly.pdbx_seq_one_letter_code
_entity_poly.pdbx_strand_id
1 'polypeptide(L)'
;MSGSFLDTTVVVELAEESDLAKTWGLPYIAGNQPAQTPYYALKELLAGRVRILCDAHNRLQAAENVGEALMALARMPGVAGRKKDAAIQSLAAALSTAFETNPTGGRDDIKREMLQDLALKVSRLWRNARKTNGIKIIQPLACFNNGSLSHGPTGELRGPADSFNCLESERCAAAAYIHDNAASLSKLIDALHPNNLDPAAAAKNENQKRRKALKELKHAGPTAFGKASCRALGDAYFAAMCPAGSAVLTTNSSDHLPLCASLGKAVVSPK
;
A
#
# COMPACT_ATOMS: atom_id res chain seq x y z
N MET A 1 -8.88 -19.06 15.97
CA MET A 1 -8.43 -17.66 15.87
C MET A 1 -9.67 -16.82 15.65
N SER A 2 -9.79 -15.67 16.30
CA SER A 2 -11.03 -14.89 16.26
C SER A 2 -10.87 -13.50 15.64
N GLY A 3 -9.66 -12.98 15.39
CA GLY A 3 -9.47 -11.62 14.86
C GLY A 3 -8.88 -11.55 13.44
N SER A 4 -9.10 -10.41 12.79
CA SER A 4 -8.57 -10.07 11.46
C SER A 4 -7.66 -8.85 11.53
N PHE A 5 -6.43 -8.97 11.07
CA PHE A 5 -5.48 -7.85 10.95
C PHE A 5 -5.12 -7.65 9.49
N LEU A 6 -5.62 -6.56 8.90
CA LEU A 6 -5.57 -6.34 7.47
C LEU A 6 -4.24 -5.72 7.05
N ASP A 7 -3.60 -6.34 6.06
CA ASP A 7 -2.50 -5.74 5.34
C ASP A 7 -2.97 -4.70 4.31
N THR A 8 -2.01 -3.99 3.71
CA THR A 8 -2.30 -2.99 2.68
C THR A 8 -3.00 -3.57 1.46
N THR A 9 -2.65 -4.78 1.03
CA THR A 9 -3.27 -5.36 -0.18
C THR A 9 -4.76 -5.62 0.03
N VAL A 10 -5.16 -6.17 1.17
CA VAL A 10 -6.59 -6.36 1.50
C VAL A 10 -7.32 -5.03 1.66
N VAL A 11 -6.68 -4.01 2.24
CA VAL A 11 -7.25 -2.66 2.32
C VAL A 11 -7.52 -2.08 0.92
N VAL A 12 -6.61 -2.29 -0.04
CA VAL A 12 -6.82 -1.87 -1.43
C VAL A 12 -8.02 -2.58 -2.04
N GLU A 13 -8.09 -3.91 -1.94
CA GLU A 13 -9.20 -4.70 -2.49
C GLU A 13 -10.56 -4.25 -1.93
N LEU A 14 -10.64 -4.06 -0.61
CA LEU A 14 -11.86 -3.58 0.06
C LEU A 14 -12.24 -2.17 -0.38
N ALA A 15 -11.27 -1.28 -0.51
CA ALA A 15 -11.51 0.12 -0.86
C ALA A 15 -11.88 0.31 -2.34
N GLU A 16 -11.39 -0.56 -3.22
CA GLU A 16 -11.77 -0.64 -4.64
C GLU A 16 -13.06 -1.43 -4.88
N GLU A 17 -13.63 -2.04 -3.85
CA GLU A 17 -14.84 -2.87 -3.94
C GLU A 17 -14.69 -4.01 -4.97
N SER A 18 -13.50 -4.60 -5.02
CA SER A 18 -13.17 -5.67 -5.97
C SER A 18 -14.00 -6.92 -5.74
N ASP A 19 -14.03 -7.81 -6.73
CA ASP A 19 -14.69 -9.10 -6.58
C ASP A 19 -14.05 -9.94 -5.48
N LEU A 20 -12.73 -9.81 -5.27
CA LEU A 20 -12.01 -10.48 -4.19
C LEU A 20 -12.47 -9.97 -2.81
N ALA A 21 -12.69 -8.67 -2.68
CA ALA A 21 -13.27 -8.08 -1.48
C ALA A 21 -14.67 -8.62 -1.18
N LYS A 22 -15.52 -8.75 -2.21
CA LYS A 22 -16.91 -9.23 -2.05
C LYS A 22 -16.99 -10.72 -1.75
N THR A 23 -16.22 -11.53 -2.48
CA THR A 23 -16.30 -12.99 -2.43
C THR A 23 -15.55 -13.61 -1.26
N TRP A 24 -14.49 -12.96 -0.78
CA TRP A 24 -13.65 -13.49 0.29
C TRP A 24 -13.43 -12.50 1.43
N GLY A 25 -13.02 -11.26 1.13
CA GLY A 25 -12.57 -10.31 2.15
C GLY A 25 -13.65 -9.97 3.19
N LEU A 26 -14.79 -9.45 2.74
CA LEU A 26 -15.91 -9.07 3.60
C LEU A 26 -16.51 -10.25 4.36
N PRO A 27 -16.80 -11.42 3.74
CA PRO A 27 -17.27 -12.59 4.48
C PRO A 27 -16.29 -13.05 5.56
N TYR A 28 -15.00 -13.12 5.25
CA TYR A 28 -13.99 -13.55 6.23
C TYR A 28 -13.91 -12.57 7.40
N ILE A 29 -13.87 -11.27 7.12
CA ILE A 29 -13.82 -10.20 8.13
C ILE A 29 -15.06 -10.24 9.04
N ALA A 30 -16.24 -10.45 8.47
CA ALA A 30 -17.48 -10.56 9.24
C ALA A 30 -17.45 -11.75 10.21
N GLY A 31 -16.90 -12.89 9.79
CA GLY A 31 -16.76 -14.08 10.63
C GLY A 31 -15.62 -14.04 11.66
N ASN A 32 -14.68 -13.11 11.54
CA ASN A 32 -13.43 -13.08 12.33
C ASN A 32 -13.19 -11.68 12.95
N GLN A 33 -14.04 -11.31 13.91
CA GLN A 33 -13.97 -10.06 14.68
C GLN A 33 -13.21 -10.21 16.01
N PRO A 34 -12.39 -9.22 16.41
CA PRO A 34 -12.32 -7.86 15.86
C PRO A 34 -11.50 -7.78 14.58
N ALA A 35 -11.94 -6.94 13.64
CA ALA A 35 -11.16 -6.58 12.46
C ALA A 35 -10.47 -5.23 12.62
N GLN A 36 -9.18 -5.20 12.27
CA GLN A 36 -8.32 -4.05 12.51
C GLN A 36 -7.43 -3.77 11.30
N THR A 37 -7.16 -2.49 11.07
CA THR A 37 -6.23 -2.03 10.04
C THR A 37 -5.25 -1.03 10.67
N PRO A 38 -3.94 -1.22 10.56
CA PRO A 38 -3.01 -0.24 11.10
C PRO A 38 -2.96 1.02 10.22
N TYR A 39 -2.66 2.18 10.80
CA TYR A 39 -2.36 3.40 10.04
C TYR A 39 -1.24 3.19 9.02
N TYR A 40 -0.34 2.23 9.27
CA TYR A 40 0.69 1.81 8.33
C TYR A 40 0.11 1.33 6.99
N ALA A 41 -1.02 0.61 6.99
CA ALA A 41 -1.66 0.18 5.74
C ALA A 41 -2.18 1.38 4.93
N LEU A 42 -2.76 2.37 5.60
CA LEU A 42 -3.19 3.62 4.95
C LEU A 42 -2.00 4.42 4.41
N LYS A 43 -0.87 4.41 5.12
CA LYS A 43 0.38 5.01 4.66
C LYS A 43 0.89 4.36 3.37
N GLU A 44 0.89 3.03 3.31
CA GLU A 44 1.29 2.30 2.11
C GLU A 44 0.30 2.47 0.96
N LEU A 45 -1.01 2.53 1.25
CA LEU A 45 -2.05 2.86 0.28
C LEU A 45 -1.80 4.23 -0.36
N LEU A 46 -1.49 5.26 0.45
CA LEU A 46 -1.11 6.59 -0.04
C LEU A 46 0.15 6.55 -0.91
N ALA A 47 1.21 5.88 -0.44
CA ALA A 47 2.48 5.78 -1.15
C ALA A 47 2.41 4.91 -2.43
N GLY A 48 1.38 4.08 -2.53
CA GLY A 48 1.15 3.09 -3.57
C GLY A 48 -0.02 3.50 -4.47
N ARG A 49 -1.16 2.84 -4.30
CA ARG A 49 -2.29 2.89 -5.24
C ARG A 49 -2.87 4.29 -5.42
N VAL A 50 -3.05 5.05 -4.33
CA VAL A 50 -3.53 6.45 -4.41
C VAL A 50 -2.55 7.30 -5.22
N ARG A 51 -1.25 7.23 -4.92
CA ARG A 51 -0.23 7.98 -5.66
C ARG A 51 -0.20 7.63 -7.14
N ILE A 52 -0.32 6.34 -7.49
CA ILE A 52 -0.35 5.87 -8.89
C ILE A 52 -1.52 6.53 -9.65
N LEU A 53 -2.70 6.56 -9.05
CA LEU A 53 -3.88 7.18 -9.68
C LEU A 53 -3.75 8.71 -9.76
N CYS A 54 -3.20 9.37 -8.74
CA CYS A 54 -2.88 10.80 -8.81
C CYS A 54 -1.85 11.10 -9.92
N ASP A 55 -0.80 10.28 -10.04
CA ASP A 55 0.22 10.45 -11.08
C ASP A 55 -0.41 10.28 -12.48
N ALA A 56 -1.30 9.30 -12.68
CA ALA A 56 -2.04 9.12 -13.93
C ALA A 56 -2.93 10.35 -14.26
N HIS A 57 -3.72 10.81 -13.29
CA HIS A 57 -4.56 12.00 -13.43
C HIS A 57 -3.74 13.23 -13.78
N ASN A 58 -2.68 13.52 -13.02
CA ASN A 58 -1.90 14.74 -13.16
C ASN A 58 -1.11 14.77 -14.47
N ARG A 59 -0.67 13.61 -14.96
CA ARG A 59 -0.04 13.48 -16.28
C ARG A 59 -1.05 13.75 -17.40
N LEU A 60 -2.27 13.24 -17.28
CA LEU A 60 -3.33 13.56 -18.23
C LEU A 60 -3.71 15.04 -18.20
N GLN A 61 -3.82 15.62 -17.01
CA GLN A 61 -4.15 17.04 -16.81
C GLN A 61 -3.14 17.94 -17.53
N ALA A 62 -1.85 17.65 -17.33
CA ALA A 62 -0.75 18.43 -17.90
C ALA A 62 -0.52 18.22 -19.41
N ALA A 63 -0.96 17.09 -19.97
CA ALA A 63 -0.77 16.77 -21.38
C ALA A 63 -1.87 17.40 -22.26
N GLU A 64 -1.60 17.65 -23.53
CA GLU A 64 -2.61 18.13 -24.48
C GLU A 64 -3.63 17.03 -24.81
N ASN A 65 -3.19 15.76 -24.87
CA ASN A 65 -4.03 14.58 -25.13
C ASN A 65 -3.59 13.35 -24.36
N VAL A 66 -4.43 12.31 -24.44
CA VAL A 66 -4.20 10.98 -23.86
C VAL A 66 -2.92 10.34 -24.39
N GLY A 67 -2.62 10.48 -25.69
CA GLY A 67 -1.41 9.92 -26.29
C GLY A 67 -0.14 10.52 -25.68
N GLU A 68 -0.10 11.84 -25.53
CA GLU A 68 0.99 12.54 -24.86
C GLU A 68 1.11 12.14 -23.38
N ALA A 69 -0.01 12.00 -22.67
CA ALA A 69 -0.02 11.54 -21.28
C ALA A 69 0.57 10.12 -21.13
N LEU A 70 0.19 9.19 -22.02
CA LEU A 70 0.73 7.84 -22.08
C LEU A 70 2.24 7.85 -22.37
N MET A 71 2.69 8.67 -23.32
CA MET A 71 4.11 8.82 -23.63
C MET A 71 4.90 9.42 -22.47
N ALA A 72 4.34 10.40 -21.76
CA ALA A 72 4.94 10.99 -20.57
C ALA A 72 5.11 9.96 -19.45
N LEU A 73 4.11 9.10 -19.23
CA LEU A 73 4.21 7.97 -18.30
C LEU A 73 5.24 6.94 -18.76
N ALA A 74 5.23 6.56 -20.04
CA ALA A 74 6.16 5.56 -20.59
C ALA A 74 7.64 5.97 -20.47
N ARG A 75 7.91 7.29 -20.57
CA ARG A 75 9.24 7.91 -20.42
C ARG A 75 9.73 8.02 -18.98
N MET A 76 8.90 7.69 -17.98
CA MET A 76 9.35 7.71 -16.58
C MET A 76 10.52 6.74 -16.37
N PRO A 77 11.54 7.10 -15.55
CA PRO A 77 12.71 6.26 -15.31
C PRO A 77 12.34 4.84 -14.88
N GLY A 78 13.12 3.84 -15.30
CA GLY A 78 12.87 2.42 -15.01
C GLY A 78 12.77 2.07 -13.52
N VAL A 79 13.34 2.90 -12.63
CA VAL A 79 13.18 2.80 -11.17
C VAL A 79 11.70 2.89 -10.72
N ALA A 80 10.84 3.47 -11.55
CA ALA A 80 9.39 3.51 -11.34
C ALA A 80 8.64 2.23 -11.78
N GLY A 81 9.29 1.31 -12.51
CA GLY A 81 8.76 0.06 -13.10
C GLY A 81 7.27 -0.25 -12.83
N ARG A 82 7.00 -1.03 -11.77
CA ARG A 82 5.63 -1.45 -11.40
C ARG A 82 4.63 -0.30 -11.21
N LYS A 83 5.08 0.86 -10.70
CA LYS A 83 4.22 2.05 -10.53
C LYS A 83 3.90 2.70 -11.86
N LYS A 84 4.87 2.73 -12.77
CA LYS A 84 4.70 3.24 -14.14
C LYS A 84 3.63 2.41 -14.88
N ASP A 85 3.79 1.10 -14.88
CA ASP A 85 2.89 0.20 -15.61
C ASP A 85 1.47 0.28 -15.03
N ALA A 86 1.33 0.33 -13.70
CA ALA A 86 0.04 0.52 -13.05
C ALA A 86 -0.62 1.88 -13.36
N ALA A 87 0.17 2.96 -13.52
CA ALA A 87 -0.35 4.26 -13.93
C ALA A 87 -0.84 4.25 -15.38
N ILE A 88 -0.09 3.60 -16.28
CA ILE A 88 -0.48 3.39 -17.68
C ILE A 88 -1.78 2.58 -17.76
N GLN A 89 -1.87 1.47 -17.02
CA GLN A 89 -3.08 0.65 -16.95
C GLN A 89 -4.28 1.44 -16.43
N SER A 90 -4.07 2.29 -15.41
CA SER A 90 -5.15 3.13 -14.86
C SER A 90 -5.63 4.16 -15.88
N LEU A 91 -4.72 4.75 -16.66
CA LEU A 91 -5.07 5.68 -17.73
C LEU A 91 -5.80 4.99 -18.89
N ALA A 92 -5.34 3.79 -19.28
CA ALA A 92 -6.00 2.97 -20.31
C ALA A 92 -7.42 2.53 -19.88
N ALA A 93 -7.60 2.15 -18.62
CA ALA A 93 -8.91 1.82 -18.08
C ALA A 93 -9.86 3.03 -18.09
N ALA A 94 -9.37 4.21 -17.69
CA ALA A 94 -10.16 5.45 -17.77
C ALA A 94 -10.54 5.79 -19.21
N LEU A 95 -9.64 5.56 -20.18
CA LEU A 95 -9.91 5.75 -21.60
C LEU A 95 -11.02 4.81 -22.10
N SER A 96 -10.98 3.53 -21.71
CA SER A 96 -12.04 2.56 -22.03
C SER A 96 -13.39 3.04 -21.51
N THR A 97 -13.45 3.43 -20.23
CA THR A 97 -14.69 3.93 -19.61
C THR A 97 -15.22 5.19 -20.29
N ALA A 98 -14.35 6.12 -20.69
CA ALA A 98 -14.76 7.33 -21.42
C ALA A 98 -15.33 6.99 -22.79
N PHE A 99 -14.70 6.08 -23.56
CA PHE A 99 -15.26 5.65 -24.85
C PHE A 99 -16.55 4.84 -24.73
N GLU A 100 -16.71 4.04 -23.69
CA GLU A 100 -17.97 3.33 -23.41
C GLU A 100 -19.11 4.30 -23.11
N THR A 101 -18.81 5.39 -22.40
CA THR A 101 -19.81 6.39 -22.00
C THR A 101 -20.11 7.39 -23.12
N ASN A 102 -19.09 7.75 -23.90
CA ASN A 102 -19.17 8.77 -24.94
C ASN A 102 -18.38 8.36 -26.20
N PRO A 103 -18.86 7.38 -26.97
CA PRO A 103 -18.10 6.80 -28.08
C PRO A 103 -17.83 7.76 -29.24
N THR A 104 -18.64 8.81 -29.39
CA THR A 104 -18.50 9.83 -30.44
C THR A 104 -17.97 11.17 -29.91
N GLY A 105 -17.51 11.20 -28.66
CA GLY A 105 -17.03 12.40 -27.99
C GLY A 105 -15.80 12.98 -28.69
N GLY A 106 -15.72 14.32 -28.72
CA GLY A 106 -14.51 15.00 -29.15
C GLY A 106 -13.35 14.70 -28.20
N ARG A 107 -12.12 14.95 -28.67
CA ARG A 107 -10.89 14.74 -27.89
C ARG A 107 -10.93 15.38 -26.49
N ASP A 108 -11.44 16.60 -26.39
CA ASP A 108 -11.51 17.33 -25.13
C ASP A 108 -12.57 16.78 -24.17
N ASP A 109 -13.67 16.25 -24.72
CA ASP A 109 -14.71 15.59 -23.94
C ASP A 109 -14.20 14.29 -23.32
N ILE A 110 -13.53 13.46 -24.13
CA ILE A 110 -12.89 12.22 -23.65
C ILE A 110 -11.86 12.52 -22.57
N LYS A 111 -11.00 13.53 -22.78
CA LYS A 111 -10.01 13.94 -21.77
C LYS A 111 -10.69 14.37 -20.47
N ARG A 112 -11.75 15.19 -20.55
CA ARG A 112 -12.51 15.67 -19.39
C ARG A 112 -13.14 14.52 -18.61
N GLU A 113 -13.77 13.57 -19.32
CA GLU A 113 -14.39 12.39 -18.70
C GLU A 113 -13.36 11.50 -18.00
N MET A 114 -12.20 11.26 -18.63
CA MET A 114 -11.10 10.50 -18.01
C MET A 114 -10.56 11.18 -16.75
N LEU A 115 -10.39 12.50 -16.76
CA LEU A 115 -9.97 13.27 -15.59
C LEU A 115 -10.99 13.14 -14.45
N GLN A 116 -12.27 13.28 -14.75
CA GLN A 116 -13.35 13.13 -13.79
C GLN A 116 -13.40 11.71 -13.20
N ASP A 117 -13.28 10.67 -14.04
CA ASP A 117 -13.25 9.27 -13.62
C ASP A 117 -12.08 9.00 -12.67
N LEU A 118 -10.86 9.43 -13.04
CA LEU A 118 -9.68 9.26 -12.19
C LEU A 118 -9.81 10.00 -10.85
N ALA A 119 -10.32 11.24 -10.86
CA ALA A 119 -10.53 12.01 -9.64
C ALA A 119 -11.57 11.36 -8.71
N LEU A 120 -12.66 10.83 -9.28
CA LEU A 120 -13.67 10.08 -8.52
C LEU A 120 -13.10 8.78 -7.98
N LYS A 121 -12.33 8.02 -8.76
CA LYS A 121 -11.67 6.77 -8.33
C LYS A 121 -10.73 7.02 -7.15
N VAL A 122 -9.85 8.01 -7.24
CA VAL A 122 -8.93 8.38 -6.14
C VAL A 122 -9.71 8.77 -4.89
N SER A 123 -10.75 9.60 -5.05
CA SER A 123 -11.58 10.07 -3.94
C SER A 123 -12.35 8.96 -3.24
N ARG A 124 -12.93 8.03 -4.02
CA ARG A 124 -13.64 6.86 -3.50
C ARG A 124 -12.68 5.92 -2.78
N LEU A 125 -11.56 5.56 -3.41
CA LEU A 125 -10.53 4.71 -2.83
C LEU A 125 -10.08 5.24 -1.45
N TRP A 126 -9.72 6.52 -1.38
CA TRP A 126 -9.24 7.11 -0.12
C TRP A 126 -10.31 7.23 0.96
N ARG A 127 -11.57 7.47 0.56
CA ARG A 127 -12.68 7.53 1.49
C ARG A 127 -13.02 6.14 2.03
N ASN A 128 -13.13 5.15 1.14
CA ASN A 128 -13.53 3.79 1.46
C ASN A 128 -12.51 3.11 2.36
N ALA A 129 -11.22 3.25 2.09
CA ALA A 129 -10.15 2.68 2.91
C ALA A 129 -10.18 3.16 4.38
N ARG A 130 -10.72 4.36 4.63
CA ARG A 130 -10.82 4.94 5.98
C ARG A 130 -12.15 4.68 6.67
N LYS A 131 -13.16 4.18 5.94
CA LYS A 131 -14.54 4.05 6.40
C LYS A 131 -15.10 2.64 6.18
N THR A 132 -14.25 1.63 6.08
CA THR A 132 -14.73 0.25 5.95
C THR A 132 -15.46 -0.17 7.23
N ASN A 133 -16.76 -0.48 7.11
CA ASN A 133 -17.61 -0.82 8.24
C ASN A 133 -17.08 -2.05 8.98
N GLY A 134 -17.13 -2.02 10.31
CA GLY A 134 -16.66 -3.13 11.16
C GLY A 134 -15.15 -3.29 11.24
N ILE A 135 -14.36 -2.32 10.72
CA ILE A 135 -12.90 -2.36 10.76
C ILE A 135 -12.38 -1.16 11.53
N LYS A 136 -11.62 -1.40 12.61
CA LYS A 136 -11.03 -0.34 13.43
C LYS A 136 -9.64 0.03 12.92
N ILE A 137 -9.41 1.31 12.66
CA ILE A 137 -8.06 1.82 12.37
C ILE A 137 -7.29 1.95 13.69
N ILE A 138 -6.08 1.37 13.76
CA ILE A 138 -5.26 1.31 14.98
C ILE A 138 -3.80 1.70 14.74
N GLN A 139 -3.01 1.80 15.82
CA GLN A 139 -1.55 2.05 15.78
C GLN A 139 -1.18 3.34 15.05
N PRO A 140 -1.53 4.52 15.61
CA PRO A 140 -1.24 5.81 14.99
C PRO A 140 0.26 5.97 14.73
N LEU A 141 0.58 6.58 13.58
CA LEU A 141 1.96 6.88 13.18
C LEU A 141 2.15 8.38 13.18
N ALA A 142 3.10 8.89 13.97
CA ALA A 142 3.40 10.33 14.04
C ALA A 142 3.76 10.93 12.67
N CYS A 143 4.41 10.14 11.80
CA CYS A 143 4.80 10.58 10.46
C CYS A 143 3.69 10.50 9.40
N PHE A 144 2.49 10.06 9.77
CA PHE A 144 1.36 9.88 8.85
C PHE A 144 0.31 10.97 9.03
N ASN A 145 -0.05 11.61 7.92
CA ASN A 145 -1.14 12.58 7.88
C ASN A 145 -2.43 11.90 7.37
N ASN A 146 -3.45 11.81 8.22
CA ASN A 146 -4.75 11.22 7.87
C ASN A 146 -5.72 12.23 7.19
N GLY A 147 -5.19 13.29 6.58
CA GLY A 147 -5.96 14.35 5.97
C GLY A 147 -6.79 13.92 4.75
N SER A 148 -7.42 14.91 4.12
CA SER A 148 -8.17 14.72 2.88
C SER A 148 -7.27 14.92 1.66
N LEU A 149 -7.70 14.35 0.54
CA LEU A 149 -7.17 14.70 -0.78
C LEU A 149 -7.46 16.18 -1.06
N SER A 150 -6.58 16.80 -1.83
CA SER A 150 -6.73 18.21 -2.23
C SER A 150 -6.45 18.38 -3.71
N HIS A 151 -6.95 19.48 -4.27
CA HIS A 151 -6.59 19.93 -5.60
C HIS A 151 -5.59 21.07 -5.46
N GLY A 152 -4.52 21.05 -6.23
CA GLY A 152 -3.62 22.17 -6.35
C GLY A 152 -4.15 23.25 -7.31
N PRO A 153 -3.39 24.35 -7.49
CA PRO A 153 -3.86 25.53 -8.22
C PRO A 153 -4.21 25.26 -9.70
N THR A 154 -3.63 24.21 -10.30
CA THR A 154 -3.85 23.84 -11.71
C THR A 154 -4.82 22.68 -11.87
N GLY A 155 -5.51 22.30 -10.79
CA GLY A 155 -6.42 21.14 -10.76
C GLY A 155 -5.71 19.81 -10.53
N GLU A 156 -4.42 19.80 -10.20
CA GLU A 156 -3.68 18.58 -9.92
C GLU A 156 -4.14 17.93 -8.61
N LEU A 157 -4.34 16.62 -8.61
CA LEU A 157 -4.69 15.84 -7.43
C LEU A 157 -3.47 15.63 -6.54
N ARG A 158 -3.62 15.92 -5.26
CA ARG A 158 -2.59 15.77 -4.23
C ARG A 158 -3.09 14.88 -3.10
N GLY A 159 -2.22 13.95 -2.69
CA GLY A 159 -2.43 13.15 -1.49
C GLY A 159 -2.46 14.02 -0.23
N PRO A 160 -2.97 13.50 0.90
CA PRO A 160 -2.85 14.18 2.18
C PRO A 160 -1.37 14.38 2.53
N ALA A 161 -0.89 15.63 2.42
CA ALA A 161 0.51 16.02 2.55
C ALA A 161 1.45 15.06 1.78
N ASP A 162 1.61 15.27 0.46
CA ASP A 162 2.42 14.45 -0.47
C ASP A 162 3.86 14.10 -0.02
N SER A 163 4.32 14.65 1.09
CA SER A 163 5.48 14.22 1.87
C SER A 163 5.04 13.59 3.20
N PHE A 164 5.35 12.30 3.40
CA PHE A 164 5.38 11.74 4.75
C PHE A 164 6.36 12.58 5.58
N ASN A 165 5.95 13.05 6.76
CA ASN A 165 6.78 13.85 7.67
C ASN A 165 7.82 12.96 8.39
N CYS A 166 8.56 12.16 7.63
CA CYS A 166 9.67 11.35 8.14
C CYS A 166 10.91 12.25 8.21
N LEU A 167 11.11 12.90 9.35
CA LEU A 167 12.30 13.70 9.61
C LEU A 167 13.47 12.79 10.00
N GLU A 168 14.66 13.01 9.44
CA GLU A 168 15.84 12.13 9.65
C GLU A 168 16.31 12.07 11.10
N SER A 169 16.07 13.13 11.88
CA SER A 169 16.41 13.20 13.31
C SER A 169 15.33 12.59 14.22
N GLU A 170 14.18 12.20 13.68
CA GLU A 170 13.05 11.71 14.46
C GLU A 170 12.99 10.19 14.49
N ARG A 171 12.50 9.67 15.61
CA ARG A 171 12.25 8.26 15.81
C ARG A 171 11.12 7.78 14.90
N CYS A 172 11.42 6.90 13.96
CA CYS A 172 10.39 6.33 13.08
C CYS A 172 9.41 5.46 13.90
N ALA A 173 8.14 5.88 13.98
CA ALA A 173 7.12 5.18 14.77
C ALA A 173 6.92 3.71 14.36
N ALA A 174 6.91 3.42 13.05
CA ALA A 174 6.76 2.05 12.56
C ALA A 174 7.95 1.15 12.95
N ALA A 175 9.17 1.71 12.88
CA ALA A 175 10.38 0.99 13.25
C ALA A 175 10.48 0.81 14.77
N ALA A 176 10.06 1.82 15.54
CA ALA A 176 10.04 1.79 17.00
C ALA A 176 9.21 0.62 17.54
N TYR A 177 8.03 0.38 16.97
CA TYR A 177 7.17 -0.73 17.37
C TYR A 177 7.84 -2.11 17.27
N ILE A 178 8.62 -2.34 16.20
CA ILE A 178 9.35 -3.59 16.02
C ILE A 178 10.58 -3.63 16.94
N HIS A 179 11.32 -2.52 17.01
CA HIS A 179 12.55 -2.39 17.78
C HIS A 179 12.34 -2.65 19.29
N ASP A 180 11.25 -2.13 19.84
CA ASP A 180 10.97 -2.19 21.28
C ASP A 180 10.66 -3.62 21.75
N ASN A 181 10.39 -4.54 20.82
CA ASN A 181 10.30 -5.98 21.09
C ASN A 181 11.50 -6.72 20.47
N ALA A 182 12.66 -6.61 21.12
CA ALA A 182 13.93 -7.17 20.65
C ALA A 182 13.88 -8.69 20.37
N ALA A 183 13.06 -9.43 21.12
CA ALA A 183 12.84 -10.86 20.90
C ALA A 183 12.11 -11.12 19.58
N SER A 184 11.03 -10.40 19.31
CA SER A 184 10.31 -10.50 18.03
C SER A 184 11.16 -10.03 16.85
N LEU A 185 11.91 -8.93 17.02
CA LEU A 185 12.83 -8.45 15.99
C LEU A 185 13.88 -9.51 15.62
N SER A 186 14.48 -10.18 16.61
CA SER A 186 15.46 -11.25 16.35
C SER A 186 14.82 -12.42 15.59
N LYS A 187 13.63 -12.85 15.98
CA LYS A 187 12.86 -13.90 15.26
C LYS A 187 12.58 -13.51 13.81
N LEU A 188 12.19 -12.25 13.55
CA LEU A 188 11.94 -11.77 12.19
C LEU A 188 13.22 -11.73 11.32
N ILE A 189 14.38 -11.36 11.91
CA ILE A 189 15.68 -11.40 11.20
C ILE A 189 16.06 -12.83 10.83
N ASP A 190 15.84 -13.76 11.76
CA ASP A 190 16.18 -15.18 11.58
C ASP A 190 15.22 -15.86 10.61
N ALA A 191 13.94 -15.51 10.61
CA ALA A 191 12.94 -16.01 9.67
C ALA A 191 13.30 -15.70 8.20
N LEU A 192 14.01 -14.60 7.96
CA LEU A 192 14.47 -14.21 6.63
C LEU A 192 15.91 -14.65 6.33
N HIS A 193 16.54 -15.43 7.20
CA HIS A 193 17.85 -15.98 6.92
C HIS A 193 17.76 -16.89 5.68
N PRO A 194 18.67 -16.79 4.69
CA PRO A 194 18.63 -17.63 3.49
C PRO A 194 18.50 -19.13 3.78
N ASN A 195 19.21 -19.62 4.79
CA ASN A 195 19.14 -21.02 5.24
C ASN A 195 17.78 -21.45 5.84
N ASN A 196 16.91 -20.51 6.20
CA ASN A 196 15.60 -20.77 6.80
C ASN A 196 14.45 -20.56 5.80
N LEU A 197 14.77 -20.19 4.56
CA LEU A 197 13.82 -19.96 3.48
C LEU A 197 13.99 -21.04 2.42
N ASP A 198 12.94 -21.33 1.67
CA ASP A 198 13.06 -22.11 0.45
C ASP A 198 13.97 -21.38 -0.58
N PRO A 199 14.62 -22.10 -1.51
CA PRO A 199 15.58 -21.50 -2.44
C PRO A 199 15.02 -20.34 -3.28
N ALA A 200 13.74 -20.42 -3.67
CA ALA A 200 13.10 -19.37 -4.46
C ALA A 200 12.88 -18.11 -3.61
N ALA A 201 12.38 -18.26 -2.38
CA ALA A 201 12.24 -17.15 -1.44
C ALA A 201 13.58 -16.56 -1.00
N ALA A 202 14.62 -17.38 -0.82
CA ALA A 202 15.97 -16.92 -0.48
C ALA A 202 16.61 -16.08 -1.60
N ALA A 203 16.32 -16.41 -2.86
CA ALA A 203 16.78 -15.67 -4.03
C ALA A 203 16.03 -14.33 -4.26
N LYS A 204 14.88 -14.10 -3.61
CA LYS A 204 14.15 -12.83 -3.73
C LYS A 204 14.96 -11.67 -3.14
N ASN A 205 15.35 -10.72 -3.98
CA ASN A 205 15.98 -9.45 -3.58
C ASN A 205 15.18 -8.68 -2.51
N GLU A 206 13.85 -8.83 -2.51
CA GLU A 206 12.96 -8.21 -1.55
C GLU A 206 13.17 -8.74 -0.12
N ASN A 207 13.34 -10.06 0.05
CA ASN A 207 13.63 -10.67 1.35
C ASN A 207 15.02 -10.25 1.88
N GLN A 208 16.01 -10.13 0.99
CA GLN A 208 17.34 -9.65 1.36
C GLN A 208 17.31 -8.19 1.85
N LYS A 209 16.57 -7.32 1.15
CA LYS A 209 16.38 -5.91 1.55
C LYS A 209 15.65 -5.80 2.89
N ARG A 210 14.59 -6.60 3.08
CA ARG A 210 13.83 -6.66 4.33
C ARG A 210 14.69 -7.11 5.50
N ARG A 211 15.47 -8.19 5.32
CA ARG A 211 16.42 -8.65 6.35
C ARG A 211 17.49 -7.62 6.66
N LYS A 212 18.04 -6.95 5.64
CA LYS A 212 19.02 -5.87 5.82
C LYS A 212 18.44 -4.75 6.67
N ALA A 213 17.22 -4.29 6.35
CA ALA A 213 16.53 -3.27 7.13
C ALA A 213 16.31 -3.72 8.58
N LEU A 214 15.84 -4.95 8.83
CA LEU A 214 15.64 -5.43 10.21
C LEU A 214 16.96 -5.52 11.01
N LYS A 215 18.06 -5.93 10.37
CA LYS A 215 19.39 -5.91 11.01
C LYS A 215 19.84 -4.49 11.34
N GLU A 216 19.69 -3.57 10.38
CA GLU A 216 19.99 -2.16 10.60
C GLU A 216 19.14 -1.59 11.73
N LEU A 217 17.86 -1.96 11.83
CA LEU A 217 16.98 -1.56 12.92
C LEU A 217 17.50 -2.07 14.27
N LYS A 218 17.95 -3.32 14.33
CA LYS A 218 18.52 -3.93 15.54
C LYS A 218 19.81 -3.23 15.99
N HIS A 219 20.63 -2.76 15.06
CA HIS A 219 21.96 -2.20 15.37
C HIS A 219 21.95 -0.68 15.54
N ALA A 220 21.29 0.05 14.64
CA ALA A 220 21.29 1.52 14.58
C ALA A 220 20.04 2.14 15.21
N GLY A 221 19.02 1.34 15.50
CA GLY A 221 17.79 1.79 16.13
C GLY A 221 16.82 2.52 15.18
N PRO A 222 15.66 2.96 15.70
CA PRO A 222 14.57 3.53 14.92
C PRO A 222 14.81 4.98 14.44
N THR A 223 15.84 5.67 14.93
CA THR A 223 16.23 7.03 14.48
C THR A 223 17.01 7.00 13.18
N ALA A 224 17.77 5.94 12.91
CA ALA A 224 18.48 5.77 11.63
C ALA A 224 17.55 5.38 10.46
N PHE A 225 16.24 5.31 10.70
CA PHE A 225 15.27 4.74 9.75
C PHE A 225 14.61 5.78 8.84
N GLY A 226 15.13 5.89 7.62
CA GLY A 226 14.56 6.75 6.57
C GLY A 226 13.43 6.11 5.74
N LYS A 227 12.95 6.88 4.75
CA LYS A 227 11.85 6.47 3.84
C LYS A 227 12.13 5.18 3.08
N ALA A 228 13.38 4.98 2.62
CA ALA A 228 13.78 3.78 1.87
C ALA A 228 13.68 2.51 2.74
N SER A 229 14.20 2.59 3.97
CA SER A 229 14.17 1.48 4.93
C SER A 229 12.76 1.21 5.45
N CYS A 230 11.91 2.25 5.57
CA CYS A 230 10.50 2.07 5.94
C CYS A 230 9.76 1.14 4.98
N ARG A 231 9.92 1.31 3.66
CA ARG A 231 9.25 0.44 2.68
C ARG A 231 9.69 -1.02 2.82
N ALA A 232 10.95 -1.25 3.14
CA ALA A 232 11.46 -2.60 3.35
C ALA A 232 10.91 -3.27 4.61
N LEU A 233 10.38 -2.51 5.58
CA LEU A 233 9.81 -3.04 6.82
C LEU A 233 8.35 -3.49 6.71
N GLY A 234 7.62 -3.17 5.63
CA GLY A 234 6.16 -3.30 5.57
C GLY A 234 5.63 -4.64 6.09
N ASP A 235 6.01 -5.75 5.47
CA ASP A 235 5.49 -7.07 5.87
C ASP A 235 5.90 -7.48 7.28
N ALA A 236 7.10 -7.07 7.71
CA ALA A 236 7.59 -7.31 9.06
C ALA A 236 6.80 -6.50 10.09
N TYR A 237 6.37 -5.29 9.73
CA TYR A 237 5.47 -4.48 10.55
C TYR A 237 4.15 -5.21 10.74
N PHE A 238 3.53 -5.72 9.67
CA PHE A 238 2.26 -6.45 9.79
C PHE A 238 2.40 -7.71 10.65
N ALA A 239 3.47 -8.48 10.45
CA ALA A 239 3.76 -9.65 11.27
C ALA A 239 3.97 -9.28 12.75
N ALA A 240 4.77 -8.25 13.05
CA ALA A 240 5.04 -7.81 14.41
C ALA A 240 3.79 -7.27 15.12
N MET A 241 2.97 -6.50 14.40
CA MET A 241 1.89 -5.70 14.97
C MET A 241 0.52 -6.36 14.96
N CYS A 242 0.38 -7.50 14.27
CA CYS A 242 -0.82 -8.32 14.34
C CYS A 242 -1.09 -8.75 15.80
N PRO A 243 -2.27 -8.46 16.39
CA PRO A 243 -2.58 -8.85 17.76
C PRO A 243 -2.56 -10.36 17.95
N ALA A 244 -2.31 -10.81 19.18
CA ALA A 244 -2.45 -12.21 19.54
C ALA A 244 -3.88 -12.71 19.25
N GLY A 245 -4.01 -13.93 18.72
CA GLY A 245 -5.30 -14.52 18.36
C GLY A 245 -5.92 -14.00 17.05
N SER A 246 -5.28 -13.04 16.38
CA SER A 246 -5.65 -12.55 15.05
C SER A 246 -4.79 -13.17 13.95
N ALA A 247 -5.31 -13.20 12.73
CA ALA A 247 -4.55 -13.56 11.53
C ALA A 247 -4.22 -12.31 10.69
N VAL A 248 -3.06 -12.32 10.03
CA VAL A 248 -2.75 -11.33 8.99
C VAL A 248 -3.51 -11.72 7.72
N LEU A 249 -4.45 -10.87 7.28
CA LEU A 249 -5.14 -11.04 6.02
C LEU A 249 -4.31 -10.34 4.94
N THR A 250 -3.94 -11.06 3.89
CA THR A 250 -3.14 -10.54 2.77
C THR A 250 -3.43 -11.26 1.47
N THR A 251 -3.24 -10.58 0.33
CA THR A 251 -3.21 -11.22 -0.98
C THR A 251 -1.79 -11.69 -1.37
N ASN A 252 -0.79 -11.45 -0.52
CA ASN A 252 0.61 -11.82 -0.75
C ASN A 252 1.14 -12.73 0.38
N SER A 253 0.54 -13.90 0.53
CA SER A 253 0.91 -14.86 1.59
C SER A 253 2.39 -15.21 1.60
N SER A 254 3.02 -15.30 0.43
CA SER A 254 4.42 -15.73 0.29
C SER A 254 5.42 -14.86 1.05
N ASP A 255 5.17 -13.56 1.17
CA ASP A 255 6.10 -12.64 1.83
C ASP A 255 5.78 -12.50 3.34
N HIS A 256 4.53 -12.73 3.75
CA HIS A 256 4.11 -12.67 5.15
C HIS A 256 4.31 -13.99 5.92
N LEU A 257 4.21 -15.14 5.25
CA LEU A 257 4.23 -16.47 5.88
C LEU A 257 5.47 -16.71 6.75
N PRO A 258 6.72 -16.52 6.26
CA PRO A 258 7.91 -16.76 7.08
C PRO A 258 7.95 -15.87 8.33
N LEU A 259 7.54 -14.61 8.18
CA LEU A 259 7.56 -13.61 9.24
C LEU A 259 6.52 -13.93 10.33
N CYS A 260 5.27 -14.19 9.93
CA CYS A 260 4.19 -14.49 10.86
C CYS A 260 4.42 -15.82 11.57
N ALA A 261 4.85 -16.86 10.85
CA ALA A 261 5.15 -18.17 11.43
C ALA A 261 6.23 -18.08 12.52
N SER A 262 7.28 -17.28 12.31
CA SER A 262 8.33 -17.06 13.31
C SER A 262 7.84 -16.46 14.64
N LEU A 263 6.71 -15.75 14.58
CA LEU A 263 6.06 -15.12 15.73
C LEU A 263 4.85 -15.94 16.25
N GLY A 264 4.59 -17.13 15.70
CA GLY A 264 3.43 -17.95 16.05
C GLY A 264 2.09 -17.36 15.60
N LYS A 265 2.09 -16.55 14.53
CA LYS A 265 0.90 -15.90 13.97
C LYS A 265 0.50 -16.52 12.65
N ALA A 266 -0.79 -16.50 12.34
CA ALA A 266 -1.31 -17.02 11.09
C ALA A 266 -1.36 -15.96 10.00
N VAL A 267 -1.27 -16.44 8.75
CA VAL A 267 -1.54 -15.67 7.54
C VAL A 267 -2.74 -16.30 6.85
N VAL A 268 -3.67 -15.48 6.40
CA VAL A 268 -4.82 -15.92 5.62
C VAL A 268 -4.86 -15.15 4.32
N SER A 269 -4.98 -15.89 3.24
CA SER A 269 -5.02 -15.39 1.87
C SER A 269 -6.17 -16.08 1.14
N PRO A 270 -6.80 -15.40 0.15
CA PRO A 270 -7.80 -16.04 -0.70
C PRO A 270 -7.22 -17.12 -1.61
N LYS A 271 -5.89 -17.19 -1.73
CA LYS A 271 -5.13 -18.13 -2.56
C LYS A 271 -4.00 -18.75 -1.76
#